data_AF-A0A1I3VDM5-F1
#
_entry.id   AF-A0A1I3VDM5-F1
#
_cell.length_a   1.000
_cell.length_b   1.000
_cell.length_c   1.000
_cell.angle_alpha   90.00
_cell.angle_beta   90.00
_cell.angle_gamma   90.00
#
_symmetry.space_group_name_H-M   'P 1'
#
loop_
_entity.id
_entity.type
_entity.pdbx_description
1 polymer ?
#
loop_
_entity_poly.entity_id
_entity_poly.type
_entity_poly.pdbx_seq_one_letter_code
_entity_poly.pdbx_strand_id
1 'polypeptide(L)'
;MPYYGSNEVAFLLGLRKSVWLTPGYSLFDEIANKYPFISKREFPALKGGIFFQNEEIKKELCKNHLKDAENIEFGSSKFHYTIGHLLGYPPKAIHFFVHLITNSNLNIKRVGIDYCGVTCAGSIDDLLDDATWLWQEYPFPEWDILKIQYQDKKIYIPYQDFETLQEVQKKLKAATDNLQILNFSNRINF
;
A
#
# COMPACT_ATOMS: atom_id res chain seq x y z
N MET A 1 -15.95 -22.61 1.35
CA MET A 1 -15.87 -21.15 1.60
C MET A 1 -15.11 -20.53 0.43
N PRO A 2 -15.66 -19.54 -0.29
CA PRO A 2 -14.88 -18.80 -1.28
C PRO A 2 -13.66 -18.14 -0.60
N TYR A 3 -12.52 -18.15 -1.27
CA TYR A 3 -11.30 -17.53 -0.80
C TYR A 3 -11.43 -16.01 -0.99
N TYR A 4 -11.51 -15.27 0.11
CA TYR A 4 -11.50 -13.81 0.08
C TYR A 4 -10.06 -13.31 0.28
N GLY A 5 -9.68 -12.25 -0.44
CA GLY A 5 -8.41 -11.58 -0.17
C GLY A 5 -8.42 -10.90 1.20
N SER A 6 -7.24 -10.70 1.77
CA SER A 6 -7.07 -10.04 3.08
C SER A 6 -7.64 -8.62 3.08
N ASN A 7 -7.60 -7.93 1.93
CA ASN A 7 -8.09 -6.56 1.77
C ASN A 7 -9.62 -6.49 1.93
N GLU A 8 -10.34 -7.40 1.30
CA GLU A 8 -11.80 -7.48 1.33
C GLU A 8 -12.31 -7.85 2.70
N VAL A 9 -11.66 -8.82 3.35
CA VAL A 9 -12.00 -9.21 4.72
C VAL A 9 -11.76 -8.04 5.69
N ALA A 10 -10.61 -7.36 5.60
CA ALA A 10 -10.32 -6.20 6.44
C ALA A 10 -11.33 -5.06 6.22
N PHE A 11 -11.78 -4.85 4.98
CA PHE A 11 -12.85 -3.90 4.70
C PHE A 11 -14.18 -4.35 5.31
N LEU A 12 -14.63 -5.59 5.09
CA LEU A 12 -15.92 -6.07 5.64
C LEU A 12 -15.96 -6.07 7.18
N LEU A 13 -14.81 -6.23 7.83
CA LEU A 13 -14.67 -6.12 9.29
C LEU A 13 -14.59 -4.68 9.81
N GLY A 14 -14.57 -3.67 8.93
CA GLY A 14 -14.43 -2.27 9.30
C GLY A 14 -13.01 -1.84 9.69
N LEU A 15 -12.00 -2.70 9.50
CA LEU A 15 -10.60 -2.40 9.81
C LEU A 15 -10.02 -1.39 8.81
N ARG A 16 -10.46 -1.43 7.55
CA ARG A 16 -10.06 -0.45 6.51
C ARG A 16 -11.23 0.43 6.11
N LYS A 17 -10.92 1.72 5.92
CA LYS A 17 -11.86 2.76 5.48
C LYS A 17 -12.32 2.56 4.03
N SER A 18 -11.51 1.92 3.19
CA SER A 18 -11.77 1.76 1.77
C SER A 18 -11.12 0.51 1.17
N VAL A 19 -11.64 0.07 0.02
CA VAL A 19 -11.11 -1.05 -0.76
C VAL A 19 -11.32 -0.82 -2.26
N TRP A 20 -10.36 -1.24 -3.10
CA TRP A 20 -10.52 -1.26 -4.55
C TRP A 20 -10.87 -2.66 -5.03
N LEU A 21 -11.99 -2.79 -5.73
CA LEU A 21 -12.40 -4.01 -6.42
C LEU A 21 -12.64 -3.76 -7.90
N THR A 22 -12.42 -4.78 -8.72
CA THR A 22 -12.78 -4.74 -10.15
C THR A 22 -14.02 -5.60 -10.42
N PRO A 23 -14.83 -5.26 -11.43
CA PRO A 23 -15.88 -6.16 -11.90
C PRO A 23 -15.30 -7.55 -12.20
N GLY A 24 -15.98 -8.60 -11.76
CA GLY A 24 -15.51 -9.99 -11.86
C GLY A 24 -14.93 -10.57 -10.56
N TYR A 25 -14.66 -9.75 -9.54
CA TYR A 25 -14.44 -10.27 -8.18
C TYR A 25 -15.77 -10.72 -7.57
N SER A 26 -15.76 -11.86 -6.87
CA SER A 26 -16.96 -12.49 -6.32
C SER A 26 -17.76 -11.61 -5.35
N LEU A 27 -17.09 -10.66 -4.68
CA LEU A 27 -17.71 -9.74 -3.74
C LEU A 27 -18.12 -8.39 -4.35
N PHE A 28 -17.81 -8.12 -5.61
CA PHE A 28 -18.02 -6.79 -6.19
C PHE A 28 -19.48 -6.35 -6.10
N ASP A 29 -20.42 -7.17 -6.58
CA ASP A 29 -21.84 -6.82 -6.60
C ASP A 29 -22.42 -6.74 -5.19
N GLU A 30 -21.98 -7.62 -4.28
CA GLU A 30 -22.43 -7.58 -2.88
C GLU A 30 -22.01 -6.27 -2.20
N ILE A 31 -20.74 -5.87 -2.37
CA ILE A 31 -20.21 -4.65 -1.77
C ILE A 31 -20.82 -3.43 -2.44
N ALA A 32 -20.99 -3.43 -3.77
CA ALA A 32 -21.60 -2.31 -4.50
C ALA A 32 -23.05 -2.02 -4.11
N ASN A 33 -23.80 -3.03 -3.67
CA ASN A 33 -25.17 -2.86 -3.19
C ASN A 33 -25.26 -2.31 -1.75
N LYS A 34 -24.18 -2.41 -0.96
CA LYS A 34 -24.19 -2.10 0.48
C LYS A 34 -23.37 -0.86 0.83
N TYR A 35 -22.31 -0.58 0.07
CA TYR A 35 -21.31 0.42 0.41
C TYR A 35 -21.22 1.51 -0.65
N PRO A 36 -21.05 2.78 -0.23
CA PRO A 36 -20.81 3.86 -1.16
C PRO A 36 -19.46 3.68 -1.85
N PHE A 37 -19.39 4.04 -3.13
CA PHE A 37 -18.16 3.91 -3.90
C PHE A 37 -18.01 5.05 -4.91
N ILE A 38 -16.78 5.22 -5.41
CA ILE A 38 -16.52 5.97 -6.63
C ILE A 38 -16.27 5.00 -7.77
N SER A 39 -16.71 5.39 -8.95
CA SER A 39 -16.63 4.60 -10.18
C SER A 39 -15.88 5.38 -11.26
N LYS A 40 -15.87 4.84 -12.48
CA LYS A 40 -15.43 5.58 -13.68
C LYS A 40 -16.18 6.90 -13.92
N ARG A 41 -17.35 7.11 -13.31
CA ARG A 41 -18.11 8.36 -13.43
C ARG A 41 -17.39 9.50 -12.71
N GLU A 42 -16.91 9.26 -11.50
CA GLU A 42 -16.21 10.24 -10.67
C GLU A 42 -14.69 10.24 -10.92
N PHE A 43 -14.14 9.11 -11.35
CA PHE A 43 -12.71 8.97 -11.65
C PHE A 43 -12.53 8.16 -12.93
N PRO A 44 -12.54 8.80 -14.13
CA PRO A 44 -12.56 8.11 -15.43
C PRO A 44 -11.44 7.08 -15.67
N ALA A 45 -10.24 7.31 -15.12
CA ALA A 45 -9.14 6.35 -15.25
C ALA A 45 -9.32 5.07 -14.41
N LEU A 46 -10.27 5.02 -13.47
CA LEU A 46 -10.47 3.88 -12.60
C LEU A 46 -11.06 2.68 -13.36
N LYS A 47 -10.35 1.55 -13.33
CA LYS A 47 -10.81 0.26 -13.89
C LYS A 47 -11.49 -0.59 -12.82
N GLY A 48 -12.49 -0.03 -12.13
CA GLY A 48 -13.20 -0.68 -11.05
C GLY A 48 -13.99 0.29 -10.17
N GLY A 49 -14.18 -0.08 -8.90
CA GLY A 49 -14.77 0.78 -7.88
C GLY A 49 -13.87 0.87 -6.65
N ILE A 50 -13.75 2.07 -6.07
CA ILE A 50 -13.19 2.23 -4.72
C ILE A 50 -14.36 2.42 -3.78
N PHE A 51 -14.57 1.43 -2.92
CA PHE A 51 -15.66 1.36 -1.96
C PHE A 51 -15.21 1.93 -0.62
N PHE A 52 -16.13 2.51 0.13
CA PHE A 52 -15.90 3.16 1.42
C PHE A 52 -16.88 2.64 2.45
N GLN A 53 -16.51 2.65 3.74
CA GLN A 53 -17.40 2.17 4.81
C GLN A 53 -18.73 2.93 4.88
N ASN A 54 -18.70 4.25 4.63
CA ASN A 54 -19.88 5.11 4.63
C ASN A 54 -19.63 6.39 3.80
N GLU A 55 -20.70 7.19 3.63
CA GLU A 55 -20.68 8.40 2.78
C GLU A 55 -19.81 9.51 3.38
N GLU A 56 -19.68 9.57 4.71
CA GLU A 56 -18.81 10.51 5.42
C GLU A 56 -17.34 10.26 5.07
N ILE A 57 -16.89 9.01 5.17
CA ILE A 57 -15.53 8.59 4.80
C ILE A 57 -15.27 8.82 3.31
N LYS A 58 -16.23 8.48 2.44
CA LYS A 58 -16.13 8.76 1.01
C LYS A 58 -15.89 10.26 0.77
N LYS A 59 -16.69 11.13 1.38
CA LYS A 59 -16.57 12.59 1.23
C LYS A 59 -15.22 13.10 1.76
N GLU A 60 -14.80 12.64 2.93
CA GLU A 60 -13.53 13.02 3.55
C GLU A 60 -12.35 12.68 2.64
N LEU A 61 -12.23 11.40 2.24
CA LEU A 61 -11.12 10.93 1.42
C LEU A 61 -11.15 11.50 0.00
N CYS A 62 -12.33 11.78 -0.58
CA CYS A 62 -12.42 12.31 -1.93
C CYS A 62 -12.14 13.82 -2.03
N LYS A 63 -12.40 14.59 -0.96
CA LYS A 63 -12.40 16.07 -0.96
C LYS A 63 -11.18 16.71 -1.61
N ASN A 64 -10.01 16.14 -1.39
CA ASN A 64 -8.74 16.69 -1.88
C ASN A 64 -8.12 15.91 -3.04
N HIS A 65 -8.67 14.74 -3.36
CA HIS A 65 -8.02 13.77 -4.25
C HIS A 65 -8.71 13.65 -5.61
N LEU A 66 -9.95 14.12 -5.75
CA LEU A 66 -10.73 14.02 -6.99
C LEU A 66 -10.94 15.34 -7.75
N LYS A 67 -10.33 16.45 -7.32
CA LYS A 67 -10.60 17.78 -7.92
C LYS A 67 -10.31 17.90 -9.42
N ASP A 68 -9.37 17.10 -9.92
CA ASP A 68 -8.96 17.06 -11.34
C ASP A 68 -8.99 15.62 -11.89
N ALA A 69 -9.85 14.76 -11.33
CA ALA A 69 -9.85 13.33 -11.61
C ALA A 69 -10.08 13.00 -13.10
N GLU A 70 -10.77 13.86 -13.82
CA GLU A 70 -11.02 13.76 -15.26
C GLU A 70 -9.75 13.89 -16.12
N ASN A 71 -8.71 14.56 -15.60
CA ASN A 71 -7.45 14.78 -16.30
C ASN A 71 -6.35 13.79 -15.88
N ILE A 72 -6.66 12.86 -14.97
CA ILE A 72 -5.69 11.87 -14.50
C ILE A 72 -5.69 10.68 -15.45
N GLU A 73 -4.53 10.38 -16.05
CA GLU A 73 -4.35 9.21 -16.91
C GLU A 73 -4.08 7.94 -16.08
N PHE A 74 -4.65 6.81 -16.50
CA PHE A 74 -4.41 5.50 -15.87
C PHE A 74 -2.92 5.13 -15.89
N GLY A 75 -2.38 4.75 -14.74
CA GLY A 75 -0.97 4.35 -14.60
C GLY A 75 0.02 5.53 -14.48
N SER A 76 -0.46 6.78 -14.57
CA SER A 76 0.39 7.94 -14.30
C SER A 76 0.81 8.02 -12.83
N SER A 77 1.87 8.78 -12.54
CA SER A 77 2.29 9.09 -11.17
C SER A 77 1.15 9.69 -10.34
N LYS A 78 0.35 10.59 -10.95
CA LYS A 78 -0.80 11.21 -10.30
C LYS A 78 -1.89 10.18 -10.01
N PHE A 79 -2.15 9.24 -10.92
CA PHE A 79 -3.07 8.13 -10.68
C PHE A 79 -2.65 7.30 -9.47
N HIS A 80 -1.40 6.82 -9.44
CA HIS A 80 -0.92 6.01 -8.32
C HIS A 80 -0.92 6.77 -6.99
N TYR A 81 -0.57 8.06 -7.02
CA TYR A 81 -0.64 8.91 -5.84
C TYR A 81 -2.08 9.04 -5.32
N THR A 82 -3.03 9.37 -6.19
CA THR A 82 -4.44 9.52 -5.84
C THR A 82 -5.03 8.22 -5.30
N ILE A 83 -4.81 7.09 -5.99
CA ILE A 83 -5.32 5.79 -5.56
C ILE A 83 -4.72 5.37 -4.22
N GLY A 84 -3.41 5.57 -4.02
CA GLY A 84 -2.75 5.22 -2.76
C GLY A 84 -3.37 5.96 -1.56
N HIS A 85 -3.67 7.26 -1.71
CA HIS A 85 -4.34 8.04 -0.68
C HIS A 85 -5.77 7.57 -0.42
N LEU A 86 -6.55 7.34 -1.49
CA LEU A 86 -7.92 6.85 -1.35
C LEU A 86 -7.99 5.48 -0.69
N LEU A 87 -6.95 4.65 -0.84
CA LEU A 87 -6.83 3.35 -0.20
C LEU A 87 -6.24 3.40 1.22
N GLY A 88 -5.82 4.57 1.71
CA GLY A 88 -5.22 4.69 3.04
C GLY A 88 -3.84 4.01 3.13
N TYR A 89 -3.00 4.18 2.11
CA TYR A 89 -1.60 3.74 2.19
C TYR A 89 -0.74 4.78 2.92
N PRO A 90 0.36 4.35 3.56
CA PRO A 90 1.30 5.26 4.18
C PRO A 90 1.81 6.30 3.17
N PRO A 91 1.83 7.61 3.51
CA PRO A 91 2.24 8.64 2.56
C PRO A 91 3.63 8.40 1.96
N LYS A 92 4.60 7.94 2.76
CA LYS A 92 5.96 7.68 2.28
C LYS A 92 6.01 6.47 1.36
N ALA A 93 5.29 5.39 1.66
CA ALA A 93 5.11 4.27 0.73
C ALA A 93 4.51 4.70 -0.62
N ILE A 94 3.51 5.60 -0.63
CA ILE A 94 2.94 6.16 -1.87
C ILE A 94 4.02 6.91 -2.68
N HIS A 95 4.77 7.80 -2.03
CA HIS A 95 5.85 8.55 -2.67
C HIS A 95 6.93 7.62 -3.24
N PHE A 96 7.34 6.61 -2.47
CA PHE A 96 8.31 5.62 -2.91
C PHE A 96 7.81 4.86 -4.14
N PHE A 97 6.56 4.38 -4.13
CA PHE A 97 6.01 3.65 -5.26
C PHE A 97 5.95 4.51 -6.53
N VAL A 98 5.54 5.77 -6.41
CA VAL A 98 5.52 6.73 -7.53
C VAL A 98 6.92 7.02 -8.09
N HIS A 99 7.96 7.00 -7.25
CA HIS A 99 9.34 7.12 -7.73
C HIS A 99 9.86 5.81 -8.32
N LEU A 100 9.46 4.66 -7.77
CA LEU A 100 9.88 3.34 -8.23
C LEU A 100 9.41 3.08 -9.67
N ILE A 101 8.18 3.48 -10.03
CA ILE A 101 7.65 3.30 -11.39
C ILE A 101 8.44 4.07 -12.45
N THR A 102 9.10 5.18 -12.08
CA THR A 102 9.93 5.98 -13.00
C THR A 102 11.42 5.69 -12.87
N ASN A 103 11.86 5.03 -11.78
CA ASN A 103 13.26 4.71 -11.52
C ASN A 103 13.41 3.29 -10.95
N SER A 104 13.64 2.33 -11.85
CA SER A 104 13.80 0.92 -11.51
C SER A 104 15.01 0.62 -10.61
N ASN A 105 16.01 1.51 -10.54
CA ASN A 105 17.16 1.33 -9.64
C ASN A 105 16.75 1.34 -8.16
N LEU A 106 15.59 1.94 -7.84
CA LEU A 106 15.04 1.94 -6.47
C LEU A 106 14.52 0.56 -6.04
N ASN A 107 14.39 -0.40 -6.96
CA ASN A 107 13.89 -1.74 -6.64
C ASN A 107 14.78 -2.48 -5.63
N ILE A 108 16.07 -2.15 -5.56
CA ILE A 108 16.98 -2.72 -4.55
C ILE A 108 16.62 -2.32 -3.11
N LYS A 109 15.94 -1.18 -2.95
CA LYS A 109 15.46 -0.64 -1.67
C LYS A 109 14.00 -1.01 -1.38
N ARG A 110 13.35 -1.76 -2.27
CA ARG A 110 11.93 -2.08 -2.15
C ARG A 110 11.70 -3.12 -1.06
N VAL A 111 10.69 -2.86 -0.22
CA VAL A 111 10.07 -3.84 0.67
C VAL A 111 8.58 -3.94 0.37
N GLY A 112 8.01 -5.12 0.58
CA GLY A 112 6.56 -5.27 0.71
C GLY A 112 6.18 -5.08 2.18
N ILE A 113 5.07 -4.38 2.43
CA ILE A 113 4.52 -4.14 3.75
C ILE A 113 3.08 -4.64 3.73
N ASP A 114 2.70 -5.48 4.69
CA ASP A 114 1.33 -5.98 4.86
C ASP A 114 0.89 -5.90 6.32
N TYR A 115 -0.21 -5.19 6.60
CA TYR A 115 -0.80 -5.05 7.93
C TYR A 115 -2.26 -4.59 7.85
N CYS A 116 -3.16 -5.26 8.56
CA CYS A 116 -4.60 -4.97 8.62
C CYS A 116 -5.24 -4.89 7.22
N GLY A 117 -4.82 -5.78 6.32
CA GLY A 117 -5.25 -5.80 4.93
C GLY A 117 -4.76 -4.62 4.11
N VAL A 118 -3.81 -3.81 4.58
CA VAL A 118 -3.07 -2.85 3.76
C VAL A 118 -1.82 -3.55 3.22
N THR A 119 -1.78 -3.85 1.93
CA THR A 119 -0.60 -4.39 1.27
C THR A 119 -0.02 -3.37 0.28
N CYS A 120 1.19 -2.87 0.55
CA CYS A 120 1.85 -1.87 -0.30
C CYS A 120 3.34 -2.12 -0.47
N ALA A 121 3.96 -1.47 -1.45
CA ALA A 121 5.41 -1.41 -1.58
C ALA A 121 5.93 -0.16 -0.88
N GLY A 122 6.97 -0.32 -0.07
CA GLY A 122 7.64 0.78 0.64
C GLY A 122 9.16 0.76 0.42
N SER A 123 9.83 1.73 1.04
CA SER A 123 11.29 1.86 1.05
C SER A 123 11.86 1.27 2.34
N ILE A 124 13.00 0.57 2.26
CA ILE A 124 13.78 0.24 3.46
C ILE A 124 14.09 1.50 4.27
N ASP A 125 14.36 2.62 3.60
CA ASP A 125 14.75 3.88 4.27
C ASP A 125 13.63 4.47 5.13
N ASP A 126 12.37 4.24 4.75
CA ASP A 126 11.17 4.80 5.37
C ASP A 126 10.37 3.77 6.19
N LEU A 127 10.86 2.53 6.31
CA LEU A 127 10.17 1.41 6.93
C LEU A 127 9.63 1.72 8.34
N LEU A 128 10.41 2.43 9.17
CA LEU A 128 9.98 2.82 10.52
C LEU A 128 8.78 3.77 10.48
N ASP A 129 8.80 4.75 9.57
CA ASP A 129 7.73 5.75 9.44
C ASP A 129 6.47 5.14 8.85
N ASP A 130 6.60 4.28 7.83
CA ASP A 130 5.47 3.57 7.22
C ASP A 130 4.77 2.67 8.25
N ALA A 131 5.53 1.91 9.03
CA ALA A 131 4.99 1.06 10.09
C ALA A 131 4.33 1.85 11.22
N THR A 132 4.97 2.95 11.66
CA THR A 132 4.41 3.84 12.69
C THR A 132 3.07 4.42 12.23
N TRP A 133 3.00 4.88 10.97
CA TRP A 133 1.76 5.40 10.39
C TRP A 133 0.68 4.31 10.35
N LEU A 134 1.01 3.09 9.93
CA LEU A 134 0.06 1.98 9.90
C LEU A 134 -0.50 1.64 11.28
N TRP A 135 0.35 1.61 12.32
CA TRP A 135 -0.11 1.33 13.69
C TRP A 135 -0.97 2.44 14.30
N GLN A 136 -0.79 3.68 13.86
CA GLN A 136 -1.62 4.82 14.24
C GLN A 136 -2.97 4.81 13.51
N GLU A 137 -2.96 4.56 12.20
CA GLU A 137 -4.17 4.55 11.38
C GLU A 137 -5.03 3.30 11.62
N TYR A 138 -4.40 2.17 11.93
CA TYR A 138 -5.04 0.86 12.13
C TYR A 138 -4.61 0.21 13.46
N PRO A 139 -5.06 0.73 14.62
CA PRO A 139 -4.65 0.26 15.94
C PRO A 139 -5.40 -1.01 16.37
N PHE A 140 -5.24 -2.09 15.59
CA PHE A 140 -5.94 -3.38 15.74
C PHE A 140 -4.96 -4.54 16.01
N PRO A 141 -4.20 -4.50 17.14
CA PRO A 141 -3.13 -5.47 17.42
C PRO A 141 -3.61 -6.92 17.54
N GLU A 142 -4.88 -7.14 17.86
CA GLU A 142 -5.49 -8.47 17.98
C GLU A 142 -5.86 -9.10 16.63
N TRP A 143 -5.86 -8.32 15.55
CA TRP A 143 -6.29 -8.77 14.22
C TRP A 143 -5.15 -9.09 13.27
N ASP A 144 -3.98 -8.45 13.42
CA ASP A 144 -2.86 -8.69 12.51
C ASP A 144 -1.49 -8.41 13.14
N ILE A 145 -0.46 -8.92 12.47
CA ILE A 145 0.95 -8.69 12.77
C ILE A 145 1.56 -8.01 11.54
N LEU A 146 2.45 -7.02 11.74
CA LEU A 146 3.10 -6.34 10.62
C LEU A 146 4.02 -7.33 9.89
N LYS A 147 3.81 -7.49 8.59
CA LYS A 147 4.60 -8.39 7.73
C LYS A 147 5.46 -7.56 6.78
N ILE A 148 6.76 -7.79 6.83
CA ILE A 148 7.73 -7.18 5.92
C ILE A 148 8.26 -8.26 4.98
N GLN A 149 8.05 -8.07 3.68
CA GLN A 149 8.61 -8.90 2.61
C GLN A 149 9.84 -8.20 2.04
N TYR A 150 10.99 -8.87 2.03
CA TYR A 150 12.18 -8.42 1.32
C TYR A 150 12.79 -9.60 0.56
N GLN A 151 12.90 -9.48 -0.77
CA GLN A 151 13.26 -10.60 -1.65
C GLN A 151 12.35 -11.80 -1.35
N ASP A 152 12.92 -12.97 -1.05
CA ASP A 152 12.16 -14.19 -0.74
C ASP A 152 11.86 -14.36 0.76
N LYS A 153 12.24 -13.38 1.61
CA LYS A 153 12.10 -13.46 3.06
C LYS A 153 10.87 -12.71 3.56
N LYS A 154 10.17 -13.32 4.50
CA LYS A 154 9.09 -12.72 5.30
C LYS A 154 9.56 -12.54 6.73
N ILE A 155 9.38 -11.34 7.25
CA ILE A 155 9.68 -10.96 8.63
C ILE A 155 8.38 -10.49 9.27
N TYR A 156 8.11 -10.96 10.48
CA TYR A 156 6.89 -10.63 11.23
C TYR A 156 7.29 -9.78 12.44
N ILE A 157 6.63 -8.65 12.62
CA ILE A 157 6.94 -7.66 13.65
C ILE A 157 5.68 -7.45 14.49
N PRO A 158 5.69 -7.80 15.78
CA PRO A 158 4.56 -7.56 16.68
C PRO A 158 4.18 -6.07 16.72
N TYR A 159 2.92 -5.80 17.07
CA TYR A 159 2.41 -4.43 17.16
C TYR A 159 3.26 -3.56 18.10
N GLN A 160 3.70 -2.39 17.61
CA GLN A 160 4.55 -1.44 18.34
C GLN A 160 5.89 -2.01 18.83
N ASP A 161 6.37 -3.13 18.27
CA ASP A 161 7.73 -3.61 18.52
C ASP A 161 8.75 -2.80 17.69
N PHE A 162 8.98 -1.57 18.15
CA PHE A 162 9.89 -0.62 17.51
C PHE A 162 11.35 -1.09 17.54
N GLU A 163 11.75 -1.84 18.56
CA GLU A 163 13.12 -2.36 18.69
C GLU A 163 13.40 -3.37 17.58
N THR A 164 12.55 -4.40 17.43
CA THR A 164 12.67 -5.38 16.35
C THR A 164 12.59 -4.69 14.98
N LEU A 165 11.69 -3.72 14.81
CA LEU A 165 11.55 -2.97 13.56
C LEU A 165 12.81 -2.18 13.18
N GLN A 166 13.44 -1.51 14.15
CA GLN A 166 14.70 -0.78 13.94
C GLN A 166 15.84 -1.72 13.59
N GLU A 167 15.94 -2.86 14.28
CA GLU A 167 16.94 -3.89 13.95
C GLU A 167 16.77 -4.43 12.53
N VAL A 168 15.53 -4.73 12.14
CA VAL A 168 15.19 -5.22 10.81
C VAL A 168 15.59 -4.17 9.77
N GLN A 169 15.22 -2.91 9.97
CA GLN A 169 15.58 -1.83 9.06
C GLN A 169 17.11 -1.72 8.89
N LYS A 170 17.86 -1.78 9.99
CA LYS A 170 19.34 -1.75 9.96
C LYS A 170 19.93 -2.92 9.19
N LYS A 171 19.43 -4.15 9.43
CA LYS A 171 19.87 -5.37 8.74
C LYS A 171 19.58 -5.29 7.23
N LEU A 172 18.42 -4.77 6.85
CA LEU A 172 18.04 -4.59 5.44
C LEU A 172 18.88 -3.53 4.73
N LYS A 173 19.21 -2.42 5.40
CA LYS A 173 20.13 -1.39 4.88
C LYS A 173 21.50 -1.99 4.58
N ALA A 174 22.10 -2.68 5.56
CA ALA A 174 23.40 -3.34 5.37
C ALA A 174 23.39 -4.38 4.24
N ALA A 175 22.31 -5.16 4.10
CA ALA A 175 22.17 -6.11 2.99
C ALA A 175 22.10 -5.41 1.63
N THR A 176 21.41 -4.27 1.55
CA THR A 176 21.27 -3.46 0.33
C THR A 176 22.60 -2.84 -0.09
N ASP A 177 23.38 -2.31 0.84
CA ASP A 177 24.68 -1.71 0.56
C ASP A 177 25.66 -2.73 -0.01
N ASN A 178 25.68 -3.95 0.55
CA ASN A 178 26.50 -5.06 0.04
C ASN A 178 26.13 -5.44 -1.40
N LEU A 179 24.84 -5.44 -1.75
CA LEU A 179 24.38 -5.72 -3.12
C LEU A 179 24.80 -4.61 -4.10
N GLN A 180 24.79 -3.35 -3.66
CA GLN A 180 25.28 -2.24 -4.48
C GLN A 180 26.78 -2.34 -4.78
N ILE A 181 27.58 -2.71 -3.77
CA ILE A 181 29.02 -2.93 -3.93
C ILE A 181 29.28 -4.04 -4.96
N LEU A 182 28.61 -5.19 -4.82
CA LEU A 182 28.77 -6.31 -5.77
C LEU A 182 28.41 -5.90 -7.21
N ASN A 183 27.31 -5.16 -7.38
CA ASN A 183 26.90 -4.68 -8.70
C ASN A 183 27.88 -3.66 -9.30
N PHE A 184 28.55 -2.86 -8.47
CA PHE A 184 29.57 -1.91 -8.91
C PHE A 184 30.87 -2.61 -9.32
N SER A 185 31.35 -3.57 -8.52
CA SER A 185 32.54 -4.37 -8.82
C SER A 185 32.40 -5.15 -10.13
N ASN A 186 31.20 -5.68 -10.42
CA ASN A 186 30.94 -6.39 -11.68
C ASN A 186 30.92 -5.49 -12.92
N ARG A 187 30.79 -4.16 -12.77
CA ARG A 187 30.79 -3.20 -13.90
C ARG A 187 32.17 -2.66 -14.26
N ILE A 188 33.16 -2.76 -13.36
CA ILE A 188 34.53 -2.24 -13.56
C ILE A 188 35.44 -3.28 -14.24
N ASN A 189 35.06 -4.56 -14.23
CA ASN A 189 35.85 -5.65 -14.82
C ASN A 189 35.60 -5.86 -16.32
N PHE A 190 35.32 -4.81 -17.09
CA PHE A 190 35.15 -4.84 -18.55
C PHE A 190 36.16 -3.92 -19.24
#